data_AF-A0A1X7EE24-F1
#
_entry.id   AF-A0A1X7EE24-F1
#
_cell.length_a   1.000
_cell.length_b   1.000
_cell.length_c   1.000
_cell.angle_alpha   90.00
_cell.angle_beta   90.00
_cell.angle_gamma   90.00
#
_symmetry.space_group_name_H-M   'P 1'
#
loop_
_entity.id
_entity.type
_entity.pdbx_description
1 polymer ?
#
loop_
_entity_poly.entity_id
_entity_poly.type
_entity_poly.pdbx_seq_one_letter_code
_entity_poly.pdbx_strand_id
1 'polypeptide(L)'
;MTQLLLSFCYAKPSGHVLARFDAHSDTFEWVDLGDVAAQVVGATGLCRVDESYYAALQIRVPGTVGTLLAEIDASARIRRVARLAAVLDAHSLLAWGDELLVVSSGTNQVLAIDWPRDGALRTRVFFEIDPGADTLHMNSLQAFGGHVYLSMFGCKPGASWRDACDGHILDLTDDARIVRRGLRHPHSLFVDRGTLLCVTSRDGSLVHVAGQPRGADRPLDGYVRGAVAHGGRLFVGTSMARTQSKSRGMALPAAGAPWKGAAGTGCGLHVIEGGRQASRWIDLSAFGAELYDIVPWDGEPVSGAREEAMVSRLRAVNAEFGELIGTLYRMRTHHGAVARMLRAMLDAGTDLGFARETLAELANDPPALPEWSYLHARLLLAGGSDANRRAALPFLMSALEGGYDTFDVLSRLARIYDALGDHINAATHAHRALAAAPAQLGTHERDTLRALSAWLDR
;
A
#
# COMPACT_ATOMS: atom_id res chain seq x y z
N MET A 1 -7.88 6.94 33.61
CA MET A 1 -7.75 6.08 32.42
C MET A 1 -6.91 6.84 31.40
N THR A 2 -6.16 6.15 30.55
CA THR A 2 -5.31 6.82 29.55
C THR A 2 -5.70 6.30 28.18
N GLN A 3 -6.72 6.92 27.61
CA GLN A 3 -7.31 6.51 26.35
C GLN A 3 -6.75 7.36 25.22
N LEU A 4 -6.58 6.75 24.06
CA LEU A 4 -5.95 7.34 22.88
C LEU A 4 -6.82 7.09 21.66
N LEU A 5 -6.82 8.03 20.73
CA LEU A 5 -7.28 7.81 19.36
C LEU A 5 -6.05 7.65 18.47
N LEU A 6 -6.00 6.52 17.77
CA LEU A 6 -4.88 6.08 16.94
C LEU A 6 -5.27 6.15 15.47
N SER A 7 -4.35 6.58 14.60
CA SER A 7 -4.52 6.52 13.14
C SER A 7 -3.48 5.64 12.46
N PHE A 8 -3.88 4.95 11.39
CA PHE A 8 -3.02 4.09 10.58
C PHE A 8 -3.00 4.59 9.14
N CYS A 9 -1.84 5.04 8.65
CA CYS A 9 -1.70 5.67 7.32
C CYS A 9 -1.76 4.69 6.14
N TYR A 10 -1.70 3.38 6.40
CA TYR A 10 -1.98 2.40 5.37
C TYR A 10 -2.46 1.12 6.03
N ALA A 11 -3.78 0.95 6.05
CA ALA A 11 -4.40 -0.25 6.56
C ALA A 11 -4.94 -1.09 5.41
N LYS A 12 -4.64 -2.38 5.47
CA LYS A 12 -5.44 -3.41 4.83
C LYS A 12 -6.06 -4.25 5.94
N PRO A 13 -7.36 -4.52 5.92
CA PRO A 13 -8.32 -4.13 4.89
C PRO A 13 -8.71 -2.65 5.03
N SER A 14 -9.42 -2.14 4.02
CA SER A 14 -10.02 -0.81 4.07
C SER A 14 -11.00 -0.65 5.25
N GLY A 15 -11.21 0.59 5.69
CA GLY A 15 -12.07 0.93 6.84
C GLY A 15 -11.44 0.73 8.23
N HIS A 16 -10.31 0.03 8.33
CA HIS A 16 -9.64 -0.26 9.63
C HIS A 16 -8.45 0.68 9.87
N VAL A 17 -8.71 1.98 9.83
CA VAL A 17 -7.65 3.01 9.84
C VAL A 17 -7.64 3.90 11.08
N LEU A 18 -8.70 3.85 11.90
CA LEU A 18 -8.84 4.62 13.14
C LEU A 18 -9.27 3.69 14.26
N ALA A 19 -8.65 3.83 15.43
CA ALA A 19 -8.99 3.02 16.59
C ALA A 19 -8.92 3.80 17.90
N ARG A 20 -9.82 3.48 18.82
CA ARG A 20 -9.71 3.86 20.21
C ARG A 20 -8.91 2.82 20.97
N PHE A 21 -8.04 3.25 21.87
CA PHE A 21 -7.18 2.37 22.63
C PHE A 21 -7.00 2.85 24.07
N ASP A 22 -7.29 2.01 25.07
CA ASP A 22 -6.89 2.28 26.46
C ASP A 22 -5.57 1.57 26.76
N ALA A 23 -4.53 2.36 26.96
CA ALA A 23 -3.18 1.83 27.17
C ALA A 23 -2.99 1.14 28.53
N HIS A 24 -3.91 1.32 29.48
CA HIS A 24 -3.86 0.70 30.80
C HIS A 24 -4.53 -0.68 30.81
N SER A 25 -5.76 -0.77 30.30
CA SER A 25 -6.50 -2.05 30.22
C SER A 25 -6.15 -2.86 28.98
N ASP A 26 -5.39 -2.29 28.04
CA ASP A 26 -5.10 -2.88 26.74
C ASP A 26 -6.37 -3.20 25.95
N THR A 27 -7.43 -2.40 26.13
CA THR A 27 -8.69 -2.51 25.36
C THR A 27 -8.59 -1.72 24.05
N PHE A 28 -9.19 -2.24 22.99
CA PHE A 28 -9.02 -1.72 21.62
C PHE A 28 -10.32 -1.85 20.83
N GLU A 29 -10.72 -0.78 20.16
CA GLU A 29 -11.92 -0.76 19.30
C GLU A 29 -11.66 0.01 18.02
N TRP A 30 -12.09 -0.53 16.89
CA TRP A 30 -12.09 0.20 15.62
C TRP A 30 -13.18 1.28 15.64
N VAL A 31 -12.87 2.46 15.10
CA VAL A 31 -13.88 3.47 14.77
C VAL A 31 -14.63 2.97 13.52
N ASP A 32 -15.96 2.92 13.59
CA ASP A 32 -16.76 2.48 12.45
C ASP A 32 -16.78 3.57 11.36
N LEU A 33 -16.31 3.19 10.17
CA LEU A 33 -16.27 4.04 8.99
C LEU A 33 -17.29 3.61 7.92
N GLY A 34 -18.26 2.76 8.27
CA GLY A 34 -19.29 2.25 7.36
C GLY A 34 -20.12 3.34 6.68
N ASP A 35 -20.28 4.50 7.33
CA ASP A 35 -21.00 5.65 6.78
C ASP A 35 -20.17 6.50 5.80
N VAL A 36 -18.88 6.19 5.63
CA VAL A 36 -18.01 6.87 4.66
C VAL A 36 -18.19 6.22 3.30
N ALA A 37 -18.82 6.92 2.35
CA ALA A 37 -19.10 6.45 0.99
C ALA A 37 -17.85 6.38 0.07
N ALA A 38 -16.71 5.90 0.59
CA ALA A 38 -15.46 5.72 -0.14
C ALA A 38 -14.60 4.62 0.51
N GLN A 39 -13.73 3.99 -0.28
CA GLN A 39 -12.77 3.03 0.26
C GLN A 39 -11.68 3.76 1.04
N VAL A 40 -11.79 3.79 2.37
CA VAL A 40 -10.80 4.40 3.26
C VAL A 40 -9.62 3.45 3.45
N VAL A 41 -8.43 3.84 3.00
CA VAL A 41 -7.21 3.01 2.99
C VAL A 41 -6.15 3.48 3.97
N GLY A 42 -6.32 4.67 4.54
CA GLY A 42 -5.46 5.21 5.59
C GLY A 42 -6.14 6.34 6.35
N ALA A 43 -5.59 6.68 7.50
CA ALA A 43 -5.88 7.91 8.22
C ALA A 43 -4.56 8.53 8.66
N THR A 44 -4.48 9.85 8.52
CA THR A 44 -3.33 10.69 8.83
C THR A 44 -3.85 11.99 9.40
N GLY A 45 -3.10 12.61 10.32
CA GLY A 45 -3.55 13.82 10.98
C GLY A 45 -4.77 13.61 11.87
N LEU A 46 -4.59 13.80 13.17
CA LEU A 46 -5.65 13.80 14.16
C LEU A 46 -5.59 15.10 14.93
N CYS A 47 -6.74 15.69 15.23
CA CYS A 47 -6.82 16.73 16.22
C CYS A 47 -8.17 16.71 16.94
N ARG A 48 -8.21 17.33 18.13
CA ARG A 48 -9.44 17.57 18.87
C ARG A 48 -9.82 19.05 18.75
N VAL A 49 -11.08 19.33 18.50
CA VAL A 49 -11.69 20.67 18.55
C VAL A 49 -12.92 20.55 19.44
N ASP A 50 -12.90 21.21 20.60
CA ASP A 50 -13.92 21.07 21.63
C ASP A 50 -14.20 19.60 21.98
N GLU A 51 -15.44 19.13 21.82
CA GLU A 51 -15.86 17.75 22.08
C GLU A 51 -15.81 16.83 20.85
N SER A 52 -15.26 17.33 19.74
CA SER A 52 -15.17 16.60 18.48
C SER A 52 -13.73 16.28 18.10
N TYR A 53 -13.56 15.21 17.37
CA TYR A 53 -12.30 14.78 16.80
C TYR A 53 -12.35 14.92 15.29
N TYR A 54 -11.24 15.33 14.70
CA TYR A 54 -11.09 15.45 13.27
C TYR A 54 -9.99 14.52 12.79
N ALA A 55 -10.23 13.87 11.66
CA ALA A 55 -9.27 12.98 11.03
C ALA A 55 -9.17 13.27 9.53
N ALA A 56 -7.95 13.27 8.97
CA ALA A 56 -7.78 13.25 7.52
C ALA A 56 -7.75 11.80 7.04
N LEU A 57 -8.79 11.38 6.33
CA LEU A 57 -8.93 10.03 5.80
C LEU A 57 -8.36 9.98 4.39
N GLN A 58 -7.45 9.03 4.15
CA GLN A 58 -6.93 8.72 2.82
C GLN A 58 -7.88 7.74 2.14
N ILE A 59 -8.42 8.12 1.00
CA ILE A 59 -9.37 7.30 0.24
C ILE A 59 -8.80 6.88 -1.11
N ARG A 60 -9.20 5.70 -1.57
CA ARG A 60 -8.96 5.26 -2.94
C ARG A 60 -10.21 5.49 -3.79
N VAL A 61 -10.03 6.16 -4.91
CA VAL A 61 -11.03 6.25 -5.98
C VAL A 61 -10.41 5.70 -7.27
N PRO A 62 -11.20 5.25 -8.26
CA PRO A 62 -10.64 4.77 -9.52
C PRO A 62 -9.69 5.81 -10.13
N GLY A 63 -8.41 5.42 -10.31
CA GLY A 63 -7.38 6.25 -10.93
C GLY A 63 -6.68 7.27 -10.02
N THR A 64 -7.09 7.49 -8.76
CA THR A 64 -6.37 8.42 -7.87
C THR A 64 -6.57 8.12 -6.37
N VAL A 65 -5.68 8.67 -5.55
CA VAL A 65 -5.87 8.80 -4.09
C VAL A 65 -6.49 10.16 -3.80
N GLY A 66 -7.36 10.25 -2.80
CA GLY A 66 -7.93 11.50 -2.33
C GLY A 66 -7.89 11.61 -0.81
N THR A 67 -8.24 12.79 -0.31
CA THR A 67 -8.37 13.06 1.13
C THR A 67 -9.79 13.48 1.46
N LEU A 68 -10.35 12.89 2.51
CA LEU A 68 -11.55 13.39 3.19
C LEU A 68 -11.17 13.96 4.56
N LEU A 69 -11.90 14.97 5.01
CA LEU A 69 -11.96 15.38 6.40
C LEU A 69 -13.17 14.71 7.04
N ALA A 70 -12.99 14.03 8.17
CA ALA A 70 -14.07 13.44 8.94
C ALA A 70 -14.17 14.12 10.32
N GLU A 71 -15.38 14.46 10.73
CA GLU A 71 -15.72 14.89 12.09
C GLU A 71 -16.29 13.69 12.87
N ILE A 72 -15.77 13.43 14.05
CA ILE A 72 -16.05 12.27 14.89
C ILE A 72 -16.51 12.77 16.26
N ASP A 73 -17.63 12.26 16.76
CA ASP A 73 -18.13 12.64 18.09
C ASP A 73 -17.46 11.86 19.23
N ALA A 74 -17.79 12.24 20.47
CA ALA A 74 -17.31 11.57 21.69
C ALA A 74 -17.74 10.09 21.80
N SER A 75 -18.71 9.61 21.01
CA SER A 75 -19.10 8.19 20.93
C SER A 75 -18.39 7.45 19.80
N ALA A 76 -17.38 8.07 19.18
CA ALA A 76 -16.63 7.56 18.03
C ALA A 76 -17.48 7.34 16.77
N ARG A 77 -18.55 8.10 16.58
CA ARG A 77 -19.37 8.06 15.36
C ARG A 77 -18.97 9.17 14.40
N ILE A 78 -18.91 8.83 13.11
CA ILE A 78 -18.75 9.82 12.05
C ILE A 78 -20.00 10.70 11.99
N ARG A 79 -19.82 12.01 12.19
CA ARG A 79 -20.90 13.00 12.11
C ARG A 79 -21.04 13.58 10.73
N ARG A 80 -19.92 13.96 10.13
CA ARG A 80 -19.85 14.57 8.80
C ARG A 80 -18.55 14.19 8.11
N VAL A 81 -18.59 14.17 6.79
CA VAL A 81 -17.41 14.00 5.94
C VAL A 81 -17.43 15.03 4.81
N ALA A 82 -16.26 15.54 4.45
CA ALA A 82 -16.10 16.46 3.33
C ALA A 82 -14.82 16.15 2.56
N ARG A 83 -14.83 16.31 1.24
CA ARG A 83 -13.63 16.13 0.40
C ARG A 83 -12.71 17.33 0.51
N LEU A 84 -11.43 17.09 0.77
CA LEU A 84 -10.38 18.11 0.71
C LEU A 84 -9.73 18.09 -0.67
N ALA A 85 -10.40 18.69 -1.66
CA ALA A 85 -9.97 18.61 -3.07
C ALA A 85 -8.59 19.21 -3.35
N ALA A 86 -8.18 20.22 -2.58
CA ALA A 86 -6.88 20.89 -2.69
C ALA A 86 -5.77 20.22 -1.87
N VAL A 87 -6.08 19.19 -1.07
CA VAL A 87 -5.10 18.49 -0.24
C VAL A 87 -4.67 17.21 -0.91
N LEU A 88 -3.35 17.08 -1.12
CA LEU A 88 -2.71 15.88 -1.63
C LEU A 88 -1.79 15.31 -0.55
N ASP A 89 -2.00 14.04 -0.19
CA ASP A 89 -1.24 13.34 0.84
C ASP A 89 -1.26 14.07 2.19
N ALA A 90 -2.46 14.22 2.76
CA ALA A 90 -2.64 14.88 4.05
C ALA A 90 -1.80 14.21 5.14
N HIS A 91 -1.10 14.98 5.97
CA HIS A 91 -0.20 14.42 6.98
C HIS A 91 -0.53 14.85 8.42
N SER A 92 -1.00 16.07 8.65
CA SER A 92 -1.28 16.55 10.01
C SER A 92 -2.47 17.50 10.01
N LEU A 93 -3.21 17.48 11.12
CA LEU A 93 -4.28 18.42 11.42
C LEU A 93 -3.93 19.17 12.70
N LEU A 94 -4.28 20.45 12.76
CA LEU A 94 -4.07 21.29 13.95
C LEU A 94 -5.24 22.26 14.10
N ALA A 95 -5.86 22.27 15.27
CA ALA A 95 -6.75 23.35 15.68
C ALA A 95 -5.92 24.56 16.11
N TRP A 96 -6.15 25.72 15.50
CA TRP A 96 -5.45 26.97 15.82
C TRP A 96 -6.37 28.17 15.76
N GLY A 97 -6.68 28.75 16.92
CA GLY A 97 -7.74 29.76 17.03
C GLY A 97 -9.08 29.17 16.59
N ASP A 98 -9.77 29.86 15.69
CA ASP A 98 -11.05 29.41 15.11
C ASP A 98 -10.86 28.61 13.80
N GLU A 99 -9.62 28.29 13.43
CA GLU A 99 -9.29 27.61 12.18
C GLU A 99 -8.80 26.18 12.41
N LEU A 100 -9.08 25.32 11.44
CA LEU A 100 -8.47 24.01 11.33
C LEU A 100 -7.40 24.04 10.24
N LEU A 101 -6.15 23.75 10.58
CA LEU A 101 -5.05 23.70 9.62
C LEU A 101 -4.80 22.25 9.19
N VAL A 102 -4.45 22.04 7.92
CA VAL A 102 -4.06 20.74 7.36
C VAL A 102 -2.75 20.86 6.58
N VAL A 103 -1.85 19.90 6.80
CA VAL A 103 -0.65 19.73 5.97
C VAL A 103 -1.02 18.94 4.71
N SER A 104 -0.74 19.52 3.55
CA SER A 104 -0.79 18.88 2.23
C SER A 104 0.63 18.65 1.73
N SER A 105 1.20 17.50 2.10
CA SER A 105 2.61 17.17 1.81
C SER A 105 2.86 17.04 0.31
N GLY A 106 1.88 16.51 -0.41
CA GLY A 106 1.94 16.36 -1.86
C GLY A 106 2.04 17.68 -2.62
N THR A 107 1.66 18.80 -1.99
CA THR A 107 1.73 20.14 -2.60
C THR A 107 2.66 21.10 -1.88
N ASN A 108 3.36 20.68 -0.82
CA ASN A 108 4.12 21.54 0.10
C ASN A 108 3.32 22.76 0.61
N GLN A 109 2.07 22.53 1.01
CA GLN A 109 1.20 23.59 1.51
C GLN A 109 0.63 23.24 2.87
N VAL A 110 0.40 24.26 3.69
CA VAL A 110 -0.53 24.21 4.82
C VAL A 110 -1.77 24.98 4.41
N LEU A 111 -2.93 24.35 4.49
CA LEU A 111 -4.21 24.97 4.17
C LEU A 111 -4.98 25.21 5.46
N ALA A 112 -5.60 26.38 5.59
CA ALA A 112 -6.62 26.63 6.59
C ALA A 112 -7.98 26.19 6.03
N ILE A 113 -8.73 25.48 6.85
CA ILE A 113 -10.05 24.90 6.55
C ILE A 113 -11.10 25.70 7.32
N ASP A 114 -12.09 26.20 6.58
CA ASP A 114 -13.34 26.72 7.11
C ASP A 114 -14.44 25.71 6.77
N TRP A 115 -15.03 25.08 7.78
CA TRP A 115 -16.09 24.08 7.59
C TRP A 115 -17.29 24.35 8.50
N PRO A 116 -18.13 25.34 8.15
CA PRO A 116 -19.31 25.69 8.93
C PRO A 116 -20.29 24.51 9.01
N ARG A 117 -21.11 24.47 10.07
CA ARG A 117 -22.06 23.36 10.32
C ARG A 117 -22.99 23.09 9.13
N ASP A 118 -23.54 24.15 8.56
CA ASP A 118 -24.56 24.08 7.50
C ASP A 118 -24.05 24.56 6.14
N GLY A 119 -22.72 24.55 5.91
CA GLY A 119 -22.14 25.07 4.69
C GLY A 119 -21.08 24.18 4.06
N ALA A 120 -20.70 24.56 2.84
CA ALA A 120 -19.63 23.88 2.11
C ALA A 120 -18.28 24.17 2.76
N LEU A 121 -17.44 23.14 2.81
CA LEU A 121 -16.05 23.26 3.23
C LEU A 121 -15.29 24.16 2.26
N ARG A 122 -14.49 25.09 2.81
CA ARG A 122 -13.60 25.98 2.07
C ARG A 122 -12.18 25.81 2.57
N THR A 123 -11.23 26.04 1.67
CA THR A 123 -9.80 26.00 1.99
C THR A 123 -9.12 27.26 1.49
N ARG A 124 -8.20 27.81 2.26
CA ARG A 124 -7.27 28.87 1.84
C ARG A 124 -5.83 28.45 2.13
N VAL A 125 -4.89 28.91 1.32
CA VAL A 125 -3.47 28.71 1.64
C VAL A 125 -3.14 29.51 2.91
N PHE A 126 -2.61 28.81 3.92
CA PHE A 126 -2.09 29.40 5.14
C PHE A 126 -0.58 29.62 5.04
N PHE A 127 0.13 28.65 4.47
CA PHE A 127 1.56 28.69 4.22
C PHE A 127 1.93 27.81 3.03
N GLU A 128 2.96 28.18 2.28
CA GLU A 128 3.51 27.36 1.20
C GLU A 128 5.01 27.61 1.01
N ILE A 129 5.71 26.59 0.52
CA ILE A 129 7.12 26.67 0.13
C ILE A 129 7.33 25.71 -1.04
N ASP A 130 7.91 26.19 -2.14
CA ASP A 130 8.05 25.42 -3.39
C ASP A 130 6.76 24.65 -3.76
N PRO A 131 5.63 25.36 -3.96
CA PRO A 131 4.32 24.73 -4.09
C PRO A 131 4.20 23.88 -5.37
N GLY A 132 3.36 22.85 -5.28
CA GLY A 132 2.96 22.04 -6.44
C GLY A 132 3.76 20.74 -6.65
N ALA A 133 4.74 20.45 -5.80
CA ALA A 133 5.45 19.16 -5.80
C ALA A 133 5.91 18.75 -4.40
N ASP A 134 5.87 17.45 -4.10
CA ASP A 134 6.43 16.84 -2.88
C ASP A 134 7.97 16.85 -2.94
N THR A 135 8.60 18.00 -2.67
CA THR A 135 10.07 18.19 -2.68
C THR A 135 10.69 18.28 -1.30
N LEU A 136 9.89 18.59 -0.27
CA LEU A 136 10.34 18.75 1.12
C LEU A 136 9.61 17.84 2.12
N HIS A 137 8.50 17.20 1.72
CA HIS A 137 7.72 16.28 2.56
C HIS A 137 7.38 16.84 3.94
N MET A 138 6.39 17.72 3.99
CA MET A 138 5.86 18.25 5.24
C MET A 138 5.25 17.12 6.09
N ASN A 139 5.34 17.21 7.42
CA ASN A 139 4.87 16.13 8.30
C ASN A 139 3.87 16.62 9.33
N SER A 140 4.30 17.40 10.32
CA SER A 140 3.50 17.66 11.52
C SER A 140 3.37 19.13 11.81
N LEU A 141 2.16 19.53 12.22
CA LEU A 141 1.85 20.83 12.79
C LEU A 141 1.69 20.71 14.31
N GLN A 142 2.13 21.73 15.05
CA GLN A 142 1.85 21.83 16.48
C GLN A 142 1.81 23.30 16.91
N ALA A 143 0.77 23.67 17.67
CA ALA A 143 0.70 24.96 18.33
C ALA A 143 1.49 24.93 19.65
N PHE A 144 2.28 25.96 19.93
CA PHE A 144 3.00 26.12 21.20
C PHE A 144 3.32 27.60 21.48
N GLY A 145 2.98 28.08 22.68
CA GLY A 145 3.37 29.41 23.14
C GLY A 145 2.84 30.58 22.30
N GLY A 146 1.71 30.42 21.61
CA GLY A 146 1.19 31.46 20.70
C GLY A 146 1.61 31.29 19.23
N HIS A 147 2.44 30.29 18.93
CA HIS A 147 3.03 30.06 17.62
C HIS A 147 2.57 28.74 16.98
N VAL A 148 2.62 28.66 15.66
CA VAL A 148 2.38 27.42 14.89
C VAL A 148 3.68 26.92 14.30
N TYR A 149 4.04 25.68 14.63
CA TYR A 149 5.27 25.06 14.14
C TYR A 149 4.97 23.99 13.11
N LEU A 150 5.86 23.85 12.12
CA LEU A 150 5.79 22.84 11.07
C LEU A 150 7.10 22.05 11.01
N SER A 151 7.03 20.72 11.05
CA SER A 151 8.16 19.85 10.74
C SER A 151 8.11 19.35 9.30
N MET A 152 9.27 19.28 8.66
CA MET A 152 9.41 18.75 7.29
C MET A 152 10.75 18.05 7.09
N PHE A 153 10.82 17.15 6.12
CA PHE A 153 12.11 16.58 5.72
C PHE A 153 12.94 17.63 4.98
N GLY A 154 14.18 17.29 4.65
CA GLY A 154 14.94 18.07 3.68
C GLY A 154 14.69 17.55 2.26
N CYS A 155 15.42 18.09 1.30
CA CYS A 155 15.28 17.72 -0.12
C CYS A 155 15.41 16.21 -0.33
N LYS A 156 14.54 15.66 -1.18
CA LYS A 156 14.57 14.25 -1.59
C LYS A 156 15.82 13.93 -2.42
N PRO A 157 16.77 13.10 -1.94
CA PRO A 157 17.87 12.65 -2.78
C PRO A 157 17.35 11.60 -3.77
N GLY A 158 17.06 12.05 -5.00
CA GLY A 158 16.56 11.19 -6.07
C GLY A 158 15.13 10.69 -5.84
N ALA A 159 14.93 9.37 -5.91
CA ALA A 159 13.61 8.76 -5.99
C ALA A 159 12.93 8.46 -4.65
N SER A 160 13.67 8.47 -3.54
CA SER A 160 13.23 7.91 -2.25
C SER A 160 13.37 8.91 -1.12
N TRP A 161 12.35 8.98 -0.27
CA TRP A 161 12.38 9.74 0.98
C TRP A 161 13.28 9.12 2.04
N ARG A 162 13.67 7.85 1.87
CA ARG A 162 14.44 7.09 2.85
C ARG A 162 15.79 7.72 3.19
N ASP A 163 16.41 8.36 2.20
CA ASP A 163 17.74 8.94 2.34
C ASP A 163 17.69 10.44 2.61
N ALA A 164 16.49 11.02 2.72
CA ALA A 164 16.34 12.42 3.06
C ALA A 164 17.00 12.74 4.40
N CYS A 165 17.73 13.85 4.40
CA CYS A 165 18.47 14.39 5.54
C CYS A 165 18.22 15.89 5.56
N ASP A 166 18.77 16.58 6.56
CA ASP A 166 18.67 18.04 6.69
C ASP A 166 17.22 18.55 6.76
N GLY A 167 16.38 17.83 7.51
CA GLY A 167 15.02 18.25 7.82
C GLY A 167 14.98 19.43 8.78
N HIS A 168 13.89 20.19 8.69
CA HIS A 168 13.72 21.47 9.37
C HIS A 168 12.47 21.49 10.24
N ILE A 169 12.48 22.39 11.23
CA ILE A 169 11.27 22.84 11.91
C ILE A 169 11.16 24.35 11.71
N LEU A 170 10.01 24.79 11.21
CA LEU A 170 9.68 26.20 11.00
C LEU A 170 8.72 26.69 12.08
N ASP A 171 8.79 27.97 12.41
CA ASP A 171 7.75 28.75 13.06
C ASP A 171 6.98 29.51 11.99
N LEU A 172 5.77 29.07 11.66
CA LEU A 172 4.95 29.65 10.59
C LEU A 172 4.36 31.01 10.96
N THR A 173 4.29 31.33 12.25
CA THR A 173 3.76 32.61 12.76
C THR A 173 4.82 33.71 12.80
N ASP A 174 6.10 33.35 12.69
CA ASP A 174 7.25 34.26 12.70
C ASP A 174 7.98 34.20 11.35
N ASP A 175 7.29 34.61 10.28
CA ASP A 175 7.81 34.66 8.89
C ASP A 175 8.48 33.35 8.43
N ALA A 176 7.90 32.21 8.81
CA ALA A 176 8.44 30.88 8.50
C ALA A 176 9.89 30.66 8.98
N ARG A 177 10.30 31.32 10.08
CA ARG A 177 11.66 31.22 10.63
C ARG A 177 12.02 29.77 10.95
N ILE A 178 13.18 29.33 10.46
CA ILE A 178 13.72 28.02 10.80
C ILE A 178 14.24 28.02 12.25
N VAL A 179 13.60 27.25 13.13
CA VAL A 179 13.97 27.12 14.55
C VAL A 179 14.90 25.94 14.83
N ARG A 180 14.88 24.92 13.97
CA ARG A 180 15.78 23.74 14.01
C ARG A 180 16.14 23.26 12.61
N ARG A 181 17.37 22.76 12.44
CA ARG A 181 17.94 22.24 11.17
C ARG A 181 18.68 20.93 11.38
N GLY A 182 19.05 20.26 10.29
CA GLY A 182 19.89 19.06 10.34
C GLY A 182 19.18 17.82 10.88
N LEU A 183 17.85 17.82 10.96
CA LEU A 183 17.08 16.72 11.55
C LEU A 183 16.90 15.58 10.55
N ARG A 184 16.88 14.34 11.03
CA ARG A 184 16.66 13.17 10.19
C ARG A 184 15.24 12.65 10.34
N HIS A 185 14.42 12.97 9.34
CA HIS A 185 12.99 12.66 9.30
C HIS A 185 12.21 13.21 10.51
N PRO A 186 12.15 14.54 10.73
CA PRO A 186 11.35 15.13 11.80
C PRO A 186 9.85 14.96 11.52
N HIS A 187 9.22 13.99 12.18
CA HIS A 187 7.95 13.42 11.74
C HIS A 187 6.75 13.83 12.59
N SER A 188 6.94 14.11 13.88
CA SER A 188 5.84 14.45 14.79
C SER A 188 6.26 15.47 15.82
N LEU A 189 5.63 16.64 15.79
CA LEU A 189 5.71 17.64 16.83
C LEU A 189 4.68 17.32 17.91
N PHE A 190 5.02 17.55 19.17
CA PHE A 190 4.10 17.38 20.30
C PHE A 190 4.56 18.21 21.50
N VAL A 191 3.64 18.48 22.42
CA VAL A 191 3.93 19.21 23.66
C VAL A 191 3.95 18.24 24.83
N ASP A 192 4.99 18.31 25.66
CA ASP A 192 5.07 17.60 26.95
C ASP A 192 5.59 18.56 28.02
N ARG A 193 4.83 18.72 29.11
CA ARG A 193 5.19 19.54 30.29
C ARG A 193 5.70 20.95 29.95
N GLY A 194 5.05 21.62 29.00
CA GLY A 194 5.42 22.99 28.61
C GLY A 194 6.66 23.08 27.71
N THR A 195 7.04 21.98 27.08
CA THR A 195 8.14 21.91 26.10
C THR A 195 7.61 21.39 24.77
N LEU A 196 7.93 22.08 23.69
CA LEU A 196 7.71 21.58 22.33
C LEU A 196 8.85 20.66 21.93
N LEU A 197 8.49 19.44 21.54
CA LEU A 197 9.41 18.38 21.15
C LEU A 197 9.09 17.90 19.73
N CYS A 198 10.09 17.32 19.07
CA CYS A 198 9.94 16.65 17.80
C CYS A 198 10.46 15.22 17.87
N VAL A 199 9.67 14.26 17.41
CA VAL A 199 10.11 12.90 17.13
C VAL A 199 10.85 12.87 15.79
N THR A 200 12.05 12.30 15.76
CA THR A 200 12.85 12.09 14.54
C THR A 200 12.89 10.61 14.20
N SER A 201 12.17 10.19 13.15
CA SER A 201 11.94 8.77 12.87
C SER A 201 13.18 7.98 12.52
N ARG A 202 14.18 8.62 11.90
CA ARG A 202 15.39 7.92 11.44
C ARG A 202 16.35 7.61 12.57
N ASP A 203 16.40 8.49 13.57
CA ASP A 203 17.33 8.38 14.69
C ASP A 203 16.67 7.82 15.96
N GLY A 204 15.34 7.67 15.96
CA GLY A 204 14.61 7.24 17.15
C GLY A 204 14.58 8.28 18.26
N SER A 205 14.93 9.55 17.97
CA SER A 205 15.26 10.53 19.02
C SER A 205 14.17 11.59 19.22
N LEU A 206 14.09 12.11 20.45
CA LEU A 206 13.26 13.25 20.82
C LEU A 206 14.12 14.52 20.86
N VAL A 207 13.77 15.51 20.06
CA VAL A 207 14.53 16.75 19.89
C VAL A 207 13.77 17.91 20.50
N HIS A 208 14.45 18.71 21.33
CA HIS A 208 13.92 19.97 21.87
C HIS A 208 13.77 21.03 20.76
N VAL A 209 12.59 21.65 20.71
CA VAL A 209 12.27 22.71 19.75
C VAL A 209 12.14 24.06 20.46
N ALA A 210 11.23 24.16 21.44
CA ALA A 210 10.92 25.40 22.16
C ALA A 210 10.45 25.12 23.60
N GLY A 211 10.40 26.17 24.43
CA GLY A 211 10.08 26.05 25.86
C GLY A 211 11.28 25.62 26.70
N GLN A 212 11.03 25.13 27.92
CA GLN A 212 12.10 24.73 28.83
C GLN A 212 12.83 23.48 28.29
N PRO A 213 14.18 23.49 28.22
CA PRO A 213 14.93 22.31 27.80
C PRO A 213 14.64 21.13 28.72
N ARG A 214 14.43 19.96 28.11
CA ARG A 214 14.39 18.69 28.81
C ARG A 214 15.75 18.02 28.69
N GLY A 215 16.12 17.19 29.67
CA GLY A 215 17.29 16.32 29.54
C GLY A 215 17.20 15.43 28.31
N ALA A 216 18.33 14.93 27.84
CA ALA A 216 18.36 14.04 26.68
C ALA A 216 17.63 12.72 27.00
N ASP A 217 16.58 12.43 26.23
CA ASP A 217 15.91 11.13 26.27
C ASP A 217 16.76 10.08 25.53
N ARG A 218 16.62 8.80 25.93
CA ARG A 218 17.25 7.71 25.18
C ARG A 218 16.59 7.56 23.81
N PRO A 219 17.35 7.20 22.77
CA PRO A 219 16.76 6.78 21.50
C PRO A 219 15.76 5.65 21.72
N LEU A 220 14.64 5.72 21.01
CA LEU A 220 13.60 4.71 20.93
C LEU A 220 13.89 3.81 19.73
N ASP A 221 13.53 2.54 19.86
CA ASP A 221 13.72 1.55 18.81
C ASP A 221 12.65 1.72 17.71
N GLY A 222 13.04 1.47 16.46
CA GLY A 222 12.12 1.48 15.31
C GLY A 222 11.93 2.84 14.64
N TYR A 223 11.04 2.84 13.63
CA TYR A 223 10.68 4.06 12.89
C TYR A 223 9.57 4.81 13.63
N VAL A 224 9.97 5.67 14.57
CA VAL A 224 9.06 6.39 15.47
C VAL A 224 8.29 7.52 14.79
N ARG A 225 6.99 7.63 15.05
CA ARG A 225 6.11 8.72 14.60
C ARG A 225 4.77 8.66 15.34
N GLY A 226 4.04 9.79 15.35
CA GLY A 226 2.89 10.01 16.21
C GLY A 226 3.34 10.08 17.66
N ALA A 227 3.07 11.19 18.35
CA ALA A 227 3.44 11.30 19.75
C ALA A 227 2.51 12.21 20.52
N VAL A 228 2.23 11.83 21.77
CA VAL A 228 1.38 12.63 22.66
C VAL A 228 1.76 12.42 24.12
N ALA A 229 1.75 13.50 24.89
CA ALA A 229 1.80 13.44 26.34
C ALA A 229 0.37 13.44 26.90
N HIS A 230 -0.01 12.39 27.62
CA HIS A 230 -1.35 12.26 28.19
C HIS A 230 -1.32 11.42 29.49
N GLY A 231 -2.10 11.84 30.49
CA GLY A 231 -2.17 11.13 31.79
C GLY A 231 -0.81 10.99 32.50
N GLY A 232 0.09 11.96 32.34
CA GLY A 232 1.44 11.93 32.93
C GLY A 232 2.44 10.98 32.24
N ARG A 233 2.05 10.39 31.11
CA ARG A 233 2.85 9.48 30.28
C ARG A 233 3.09 10.08 28.91
N LEU A 234 4.19 9.68 28.28
CA LEU A 234 4.47 9.97 26.87
C LEU A 234 4.23 8.69 26.05
N PHE A 235 3.47 8.83 24.97
CA PHE A 235 3.18 7.80 24.00
C PHE A 235 3.86 8.15 22.68
N VAL A 236 4.63 7.22 22.12
CA VAL A 236 5.29 7.40 20.83
C VAL A 236 5.02 6.18 19.95
N GLY A 237 4.39 6.41 18.81
CA GLY A 237 4.07 5.36 17.87
C GLY A 237 5.27 4.95 17.02
N THR A 238 5.13 3.83 16.32
CA THR A 238 6.15 3.26 15.45
C THR A 238 5.52 2.56 14.27
N SER A 239 6.31 2.37 13.22
CA SER A 239 5.88 1.69 12.01
C SER A 239 6.81 0.57 11.62
N MET A 240 6.23 -0.46 11.00
CA MET A 240 7.00 -1.52 10.35
C MET A 240 7.88 -0.92 9.26
N ALA A 241 9.12 -1.43 9.16
CA ALA A 241 9.99 -1.09 8.06
C ALA A 241 9.35 -1.51 6.72
N ARG A 242 9.20 -0.57 5.81
CA ARG A 242 8.63 -0.85 4.49
C ARG A 242 9.60 -1.71 3.67
N THR A 243 9.08 -2.82 3.14
CA THR A 243 9.77 -3.60 2.10
C THR A 243 9.45 -3.11 0.68
N GLN A 244 8.41 -2.29 0.53
CA GLN A 244 7.95 -1.73 -0.75
C GLN A 244 7.60 -0.25 -0.65
N SER A 245 7.85 0.51 -1.72
CA SER A 245 7.49 1.93 -1.82
C SER A 245 5.98 2.13 -1.99
N LYS A 246 5.38 3.09 -1.28
CA LYS A 246 3.95 3.42 -1.37
C LYS A 246 3.52 3.93 -2.74
N SER A 247 4.28 4.86 -3.33
CA SER A 247 3.89 5.53 -4.58
C SER A 247 4.23 4.71 -5.83
N ARG A 248 5.20 3.80 -5.75
CA ARG A 248 5.71 3.07 -6.93
C ARG A 248 5.52 1.56 -6.88
N GLY A 249 5.14 0.99 -5.73
CA GLY A 249 5.07 -0.46 -5.54
C GLY A 249 6.42 -1.20 -5.66
N MET A 250 7.52 -0.48 -5.88
CA MET A 250 8.84 -1.07 -6.06
C MET A 250 9.38 -1.63 -4.74
N ALA A 251 10.01 -2.80 -4.80
CA ALA A 251 10.78 -3.34 -3.69
C ALA A 251 11.85 -2.34 -3.27
N LEU A 252 11.93 -2.07 -1.97
CA LEU A 252 13.00 -1.28 -1.40
C LEU A 252 14.18 -2.23 -1.09
N PRO A 253 15.44 -1.80 -1.31
CA PRO A 253 16.59 -2.59 -0.89
C PRO A 253 16.45 -2.93 0.58
N ALA A 254 16.79 -4.17 0.97
CA ALA A 254 16.79 -4.60 2.37
C ALA A 254 17.45 -3.51 3.25
N ALA A 255 16.84 -3.21 4.39
CA ALA A 255 17.34 -2.15 5.26
C ALA A 255 18.82 -2.36 5.55
N GLY A 256 19.68 -1.39 5.18
CA GLY A 256 21.09 -1.43 5.52
C GLY A 256 21.21 -1.36 7.04
N ALA A 257 21.70 -2.46 7.64
CA ALA A 257 21.65 -2.79 9.06
C ALA A 257 20.22 -2.88 9.66
N PRO A 258 19.82 -4.03 10.24
CA PRO A 258 18.57 -4.10 11.00
C PRO A 258 18.61 -3.09 12.16
N TRP A 259 17.48 -2.43 12.42
CA TRP A 259 17.29 -1.62 13.62
C TRP A 259 17.66 -2.48 14.83
N LYS A 260 18.54 -2.00 15.71
CA LYS A 260 19.06 -2.79 16.83
C LYS A 260 17.94 -3.06 17.84
N GLY A 261 17.46 -4.29 17.92
CA GLY A 261 16.47 -4.74 18.91
C GLY A 261 15.29 -5.48 18.26
N ALA A 262 14.77 -6.53 18.92
CA ALA A 262 13.57 -7.23 18.44
C ALA A 262 12.28 -6.45 18.79
N ALA A 263 12.26 -5.75 19.93
CA ALA A 263 11.21 -4.78 20.27
C ALA A 263 11.36 -3.51 19.40
N GLY A 264 10.25 -2.88 19.03
CA GLY A 264 10.26 -1.64 18.23
C GLY A 264 10.36 -1.82 16.71
N THR A 265 10.61 -3.03 16.19
CA THR A 265 10.71 -3.25 14.72
C THR A 265 9.37 -3.37 14.01
N GLY A 266 8.28 -3.50 14.79
CA GLY A 266 6.91 -3.63 14.32
C GLY A 266 6.12 -2.32 14.33
N CYS A 267 4.81 -2.43 14.11
CA CYS A 267 3.88 -1.34 14.39
C CYS A 267 3.48 -1.43 15.86
N GLY A 268 3.71 -0.39 16.66
CA GLY A 268 3.43 -0.43 18.08
C GLY A 268 3.57 0.91 18.78
N LEU A 269 3.53 0.86 20.11
CA LEU A 269 3.49 2.03 20.97
C LEU A 269 4.55 1.93 22.08
N HIS A 270 5.47 2.88 22.12
CA HIS A 270 6.29 3.13 23.30
C HIS A 270 5.49 3.92 24.33
N VAL A 271 5.49 3.45 25.57
CA VAL A 271 4.89 4.11 26.73
C VAL A 271 6.01 4.46 27.71
N ILE A 272 6.21 5.75 27.95
CA ILE A 272 7.29 6.29 28.77
C ILE A 272 6.66 6.96 29.99
N GLU A 273 6.98 6.47 31.19
CA GLU A 273 6.43 6.97 32.46
C GLU A 273 7.47 7.78 33.24
N GLY A 274 7.07 8.90 33.83
CA GLY A 274 7.81 9.52 34.95
C GLY A 274 9.29 9.88 34.69
N GLY A 275 9.67 10.19 33.44
CA GLY A 275 11.07 10.46 33.09
C GLY A 275 11.98 9.24 33.21
N ARG A 276 11.43 8.03 33.34
CA ARG A 276 12.18 6.77 33.32
C ARG A 276 12.77 6.56 31.92
N GLN A 277 14.03 6.11 31.88
CA GLN A 277 14.78 5.83 30.66
C GLN A 277 14.29 4.61 29.86
N ALA A 278 13.41 3.77 30.40
CA ALA A 278 12.94 2.56 29.74
C ALA A 278 11.47 2.69 29.36
N SER A 279 11.18 2.60 28.06
CA SER A 279 9.80 2.53 27.55
C SER A 279 9.24 1.12 27.73
N ARG A 280 7.97 1.01 28.13
CA ARG A 280 7.17 -0.20 27.89
C ARG A 280 6.75 -0.20 26.41
N TRP A 281 6.81 -1.35 25.76
CA TRP A 281 6.36 -1.51 24.37
C TRP A 281 5.02 -2.26 24.31
N ILE A 282 4.09 -1.77 23.50
CA ILE A 282 2.83 -2.44 23.17
C ILE A 282 2.86 -2.76 21.67
N ASP A 283 2.80 -4.04 21.33
CA ASP A 283 2.74 -4.46 19.93
C ASP A 283 1.34 -4.23 19.35
N LEU A 284 1.26 -3.52 18.24
CA LEU A 284 0.04 -3.25 17.49
C LEU A 284 0.11 -3.80 16.05
N SER A 285 1.08 -4.67 15.75
CA SER A 285 1.31 -5.20 14.40
C SER A 285 0.13 -6.02 13.87
N ALA A 286 -0.68 -6.57 14.77
CA ALA A 286 -1.94 -7.26 14.43
C ALA A 286 -3.06 -6.31 13.95
N PHE A 287 -2.93 -4.99 14.17
CA PHE A 287 -3.95 -4.00 13.81
C PHE A 287 -3.55 -3.17 12.58
N GLY A 288 -2.26 -2.88 12.41
CA GLY A 288 -1.78 -2.13 11.27
C GLY A 288 -0.28 -2.29 11.06
N ALA A 289 0.20 -1.80 9.93
CA ALA A 289 1.63 -1.74 9.63
C ALA A 289 2.28 -0.44 10.09
N GLU A 290 1.47 0.58 10.33
CA GLU A 290 1.89 1.95 10.18
C GLU A 290 1.05 2.89 11.08
N LEU A 291 1.29 2.84 12.40
CA LEU A 291 0.72 3.83 13.33
C LEU A 291 1.27 5.21 13.00
N TYR A 292 0.42 6.19 12.71
CA TYR A 292 0.81 7.45 12.09
C TYR A 292 0.65 8.66 13.03
N ASP A 293 -0.53 8.83 13.62
CA ASP A 293 -0.83 9.92 14.55
C ASP A 293 -1.56 9.40 15.80
N ILE A 294 -1.43 10.14 16.89
CA ILE A 294 -1.93 9.77 18.23
C ILE A 294 -2.42 11.03 18.92
N VAL A 295 -3.69 11.04 19.35
CA VAL A 295 -4.24 12.11 20.20
C VAL A 295 -4.90 11.54 21.45
N PRO A 296 -5.06 12.32 22.53
CA PRO A 296 -5.81 11.88 23.69
C PRO A 296 -7.26 11.61 23.31
N TRP A 297 -7.85 10.54 23.86
CA TRP A 297 -9.26 10.26 23.73
C TRP A 297 -9.97 10.53 25.06
N ASP A 298 -10.91 11.48 25.02
CA ASP A 298 -11.67 11.97 26.18
C ASP A 298 -13.17 11.69 26.00
N GLY A 299 -13.54 10.89 24.99
CA GLY A 299 -14.90 10.45 24.73
C GLY A 299 -15.32 9.25 25.60
N GLU A 300 -16.28 8.47 25.11
CA GLU A 300 -16.76 7.27 25.78
C GLU A 300 -15.65 6.25 26.02
N PRO A 301 -15.65 5.54 27.18
CA PRO A 301 -14.65 4.54 27.51
C PRO A 301 -14.52 3.43 26.46
N VAL A 302 -13.27 3.05 26.13
CA VAL A 302 -12.98 1.88 25.26
C VAL A 302 -13.31 0.58 25.99
N SER A 303 -14.28 -0.17 25.47
CA SER A 303 -14.81 -1.38 26.13
C SER A 303 -14.42 -2.70 25.45
N GLY A 304 -14.00 -2.64 24.19
CA GLY A 304 -13.78 -3.80 23.33
C GLY A 304 -12.47 -4.53 23.58
N ALA A 305 -12.49 -5.83 23.32
CA ALA A 305 -11.32 -6.69 23.45
C ALA A 305 -10.45 -6.63 22.19
N ARG A 306 -9.13 -6.77 22.37
CA ARG A 306 -8.16 -6.80 21.26
C ARG A 306 -8.43 -7.94 20.29
N GLU A 307 -8.79 -9.10 20.82
CA GLU A 307 -9.12 -10.29 20.05
C GLU A 307 -10.31 -10.04 19.12
N GLU A 308 -11.34 -9.34 19.59
CA GLU A 308 -12.52 -8.98 18.80
C GLU A 308 -12.15 -8.01 17.68
N ALA A 309 -11.34 -7.00 17.97
CA ALA A 309 -10.84 -6.07 16.97
C ALA A 309 -9.95 -6.77 15.91
N MET A 310 -9.13 -7.76 16.31
CA MET A 310 -8.36 -8.59 15.40
C MET A 310 -9.25 -9.47 14.52
N VAL A 311 -10.27 -10.11 15.10
CA VAL A 311 -11.24 -10.93 14.35
C VAL A 311 -12.03 -10.08 13.36
N SER A 312 -12.47 -8.88 13.76
CA SER A 312 -13.15 -7.94 12.87
C SER A 312 -12.29 -7.59 11.66
N ARG A 313 -11.03 -7.22 11.89
CA ARG A 313 -10.06 -6.93 10.84
C ARG A 313 -9.83 -8.15 9.94
N LEU A 314 -9.64 -9.34 10.50
CA LEU A 314 -9.43 -10.57 9.72
C LEU A 314 -10.62 -10.91 8.82
N ARG A 315 -11.85 -10.72 9.31
CA ARG A 315 -13.07 -10.90 8.50
C ARG A 315 -13.08 -9.95 7.32
N ALA A 316 -12.73 -8.68 7.53
CA ALA A 316 -12.65 -7.70 6.45
C ALA A 316 -11.53 -8.03 5.44
N VAL A 317 -10.37 -8.55 5.89
CA VAL A 317 -9.32 -9.06 4.98
C VAL A 317 -9.87 -10.20 4.12
N ASN A 318 -10.53 -11.17 4.74
CA ASN A 318 -11.10 -12.31 4.02
C ASN A 318 -12.19 -11.90 3.02
N ALA A 319 -12.99 -10.88 3.35
CA ALA A 319 -13.98 -10.32 2.42
C ALA A 319 -13.30 -9.71 1.17
N GLU A 320 -12.26 -8.88 1.35
CA GLU A 320 -11.49 -8.32 0.23
C GLU A 320 -10.81 -9.42 -0.62
N PHE A 321 -10.30 -10.49 0.01
CA PHE A 321 -9.77 -11.65 -0.73
C PHE A 321 -10.85 -12.37 -1.54
N GLY A 322 -12.06 -12.52 -1.01
CA GLY A 322 -13.20 -13.08 -1.73
C GLY A 322 -13.52 -12.29 -3.00
N GLU A 323 -13.52 -10.96 -2.91
CA GLU A 323 -13.72 -10.07 -4.07
C GLU A 323 -12.59 -10.18 -5.09
N LEU A 324 -11.34 -10.28 -4.63
CA LEU A 324 -10.18 -10.46 -5.51
C LEU A 324 -10.25 -11.80 -6.24
N ILE A 325 -10.54 -12.89 -5.54
CA ILE A 325 -10.73 -14.22 -6.15
C ILE A 325 -11.87 -14.19 -7.17
N GLY A 326 -13.01 -13.55 -6.82
CA GLY A 326 -14.13 -13.39 -7.75
C GLY A 326 -13.75 -12.57 -8.99
N THR A 327 -12.93 -11.52 -8.83
CA THR A 327 -12.42 -10.71 -9.93
C THR A 327 -11.47 -11.51 -10.82
N LEU A 328 -10.51 -12.23 -10.23
CA LEU A 328 -9.59 -13.10 -10.95
C LEU A 328 -10.36 -14.19 -11.72
N TYR A 329 -11.40 -14.77 -11.12
CA TYR A 329 -12.25 -15.74 -11.80
C TYR A 329 -12.96 -15.11 -13.02
N ARG A 330 -13.59 -13.95 -12.86
CA ARG A 330 -14.25 -13.24 -13.97
C ARG A 330 -13.27 -12.88 -15.09
N MET A 331 -12.08 -12.37 -14.74
CA MET A 331 -11.02 -12.07 -15.70
C MET A 331 -10.61 -13.33 -16.46
N ARG A 332 -10.39 -14.43 -15.76
CA ARG A 332 -10.07 -15.73 -16.38
C ARG A 332 -11.17 -16.21 -17.31
N THR A 333 -12.45 -16.07 -16.93
CA THR A 333 -13.59 -16.41 -17.79
C THR A 333 -13.63 -15.57 -19.07
N HIS A 334 -13.41 -14.26 -18.96
CA HIS A 334 -13.37 -13.35 -20.11
C HIS A 334 -12.19 -13.69 -21.04
N HIS A 335 -11.01 -13.89 -20.47
CA HIS A 335 -9.83 -14.31 -21.22
C HIS A 335 -10.08 -15.63 -21.96
N GLY A 336 -10.69 -16.62 -21.30
CA GLY A 336 -11.08 -17.87 -21.94
C GLY A 336 -12.08 -17.69 -23.09
N ALA A 337 -13.03 -16.75 -22.97
CA ALA A 337 -13.97 -16.44 -24.04
C ALA A 337 -13.26 -15.80 -25.25
N VAL A 338 -12.39 -14.83 -25.02
CA VAL A 338 -11.58 -14.19 -26.08
C VAL A 338 -10.63 -15.20 -26.73
N ALA A 339 -9.97 -16.06 -25.95
CA ALA A 339 -9.10 -17.10 -26.47
C ALA A 339 -9.86 -18.09 -27.38
N ARG A 340 -11.07 -18.52 -26.99
CA ARG A 340 -11.93 -19.36 -27.84
C ARG A 340 -12.33 -18.66 -29.14
N MET A 341 -12.65 -17.36 -29.08
CA MET A 341 -12.98 -16.56 -30.27
C MET A 341 -11.79 -16.48 -31.23
N LEU A 342 -10.60 -16.13 -30.73
CA LEU A 342 -9.38 -16.05 -31.54
C LEU A 342 -9.00 -17.42 -32.12
N ARG A 343 -9.16 -18.49 -31.34
CA ARG A 343 -8.97 -19.86 -31.83
C ARG A 343 -9.91 -20.17 -32.99
N ALA A 344 -11.20 -19.87 -32.86
CA ALA A 344 -12.18 -20.10 -33.92
C ALA A 344 -11.86 -19.29 -35.19
N MET A 345 -11.37 -18.06 -35.05
CA MET A 345 -10.90 -17.26 -36.18
C MET A 345 -9.67 -17.87 -36.85
N LEU A 346 -8.68 -18.35 -36.09
CA LEU A 346 -7.53 -19.07 -36.64
C LEU A 346 -7.92 -20.35 -37.36
N ASP A 347 -8.85 -21.11 -36.77
CA ASP A 347 -9.36 -22.35 -37.35
C ASP A 347 -10.14 -22.09 -38.65
N ALA A 348 -10.77 -20.93 -38.78
CA ALA A 348 -11.41 -20.46 -40.01
C ALA A 348 -10.42 -19.88 -41.05
N GLY A 349 -9.12 -19.85 -40.76
CA GLY A 349 -8.09 -19.29 -41.65
C GLY A 349 -8.06 -17.77 -41.71
N THR A 350 -8.71 -17.08 -40.76
CA THR A 350 -8.69 -15.61 -40.68
C THR A 350 -7.30 -15.12 -40.30
N ASP A 351 -6.79 -14.12 -41.04
CA ASP A 351 -5.56 -13.44 -40.67
C ASP A 351 -5.78 -12.61 -39.39
N LEU A 352 -5.01 -12.94 -38.35
CA LEU A 352 -5.02 -12.26 -37.06
C LEU A 352 -3.78 -11.36 -36.89
N GLY A 353 -3.27 -10.78 -37.97
CA GLY A 353 -2.17 -9.81 -37.91
C GLY A 353 -2.39 -8.72 -36.84
N PHE A 354 -3.62 -8.26 -36.68
CA PHE A 354 -4.01 -7.27 -35.66
C PHE A 354 -3.79 -7.72 -34.21
N ALA A 355 -3.78 -9.03 -33.93
CA ALA A 355 -3.68 -9.58 -32.58
C ALA A 355 -2.26 -10.06 -32.22
N ARG A 356 -1.31 -10.01 -33.17
CA ARG A 356 0.01 -10.63 -33.02
C ARG A 356 0.82 -10.01 -31.88
N GLU A 357 0.89 -8.69 -31.83
CA GLU A 357 1.64 -7.95 -30.80
C GLU A 357 1.02 -8.16 -29.42
N THR A 358 -0.30 -7.97 -29.29
CA THR A 358 -1.02 -8.17 -28.03
C THR A 358 -0.91 -9.61 -27.51
N LEU A 359 -1.00 -10.63 -28.38
CA LEU A 359 -0.80 -12.03 -27.98
C LEU A 359 0.64 -12.32 -27.58
N ALA A 360 1.62 -11.68 -28.22
CA ALA A 360 3.01 -11.78 -27.81
C ALA A 360 3.21 -11.20 -26.40
N GLU A 361 2.64 -10.03 -26.13
CA GLU A 361 2.68 -9.41 -24.80
C GLU A 361 2.02 -10.31 -23.75
N LEU A 362 0.78 -10.76 -24.00
CA LEU A 362 0.03 -11.62 -23.08
C LEU A 362 0.69 -12.99 -22.84
N ALA A 363 1.38 -13.55 -23.83
CA ALA A 363 2.09 -14.82 -23.69
C ALA A 363 3.42 -14.67 -22.92
N ASN A 364 4.00 -13.47 -22.86
CA ASN A 364 5.26 -13.20 -22.16
C ASN A 364 5.06 -12.59 -20.76
N ASP A 365 3.84 -12.17 -20.39
CA ASP A 365 3.54 -11.56 -19.08
C ASP A 365 3.15 -12.62 -18.02
N PRO A 366 3.97 -12.90 -16.99
CA PRO A 366 3.70 -13.95 -16.01
C PRO A 366 2.67 -13.54 -14.94
N PRO A 367 1.74 -14.42 -14.54
CA PRO A 367 1.50 -15.75 -15.09
C PRO A 367 0.61 -15.72 -16.34
N ALA A 368 1.21 -15.96 -17.52
CA ALA A 368 0.49 -16.03 -18.77
C ALA A 368 -0.50 -17.21 -18.75
N LEU A 369 -1.72 -17.01 -19.25
CA LEU A 369 -2.64 -18.12 -19.41
C LEU A 369 -2.11 -19.07 -20.49
N PRO A 370 -2.14 -20.39 -20.27
CA PRO A 370 -1.62 -21.39 -21.22
C PRO A 370 -2.24 -21.26 -22.62
N GLU A 371 -3.51 -20.85 -22.68
CA GLU A 371 -4.24 -20.56 -23.92
C GLU A 371 -3.59 -19.45 -24.76
N TRP A 372 -3.03 -18.41 -24.12
CA TRP A 372 -2.38 -17.31 -24.82
C TRP A 372 -1.07 -17.75 -25.46
N SER A 373 -0.25 -18.50 -24.71
CA SER A 373 0.99 -19.08 -25.23
C SER A 373 0.71 -20.00 -26.43
N TYR A 374 -0.32 -20.83 -26.34
CA TYR A 374 -0.75 -21.68 -27.45
C TYR A 374 -1.21 -20.88 -28.68
N LEU A 375 -2.05 -19.86 -28.51
CA LEU A 375 -2.53 -19.02 -29.61
C LEU A 375 -1.39 -18.24 -30.28
N HIS A 376 -0.46 -17.70 -29.49
CA HIS A 376 0.71 -17.01 -30.02
C HIS A 376 1.62 -17.97 -30.81
N ALA A 377 1.87 -19.18 -30.29
CA ALA A 377 2.60 -20.22 -31.02
C ALA A 377 1.96 -20.54 -32.37
N ARG A 378 0.63 -20.62 -32.44
CA ARG A 378 -0.08 -20.86 -33.70
C ARG A 378 0.11 -19.73 -34.71
N LEU A 379 0.14 -18.48 -34.27
CA LEU A 379 0.42 -17.35 -35.15
C LEU A 379 1.83 -17.39 -35.73
N LEU A 380 2.82 -17.77 -34.92
CA LEU A 380 4.19 -17.95 -35.38
C LEU A 380 4.24 -19.05 -36.46
N LEU A 381 3.64 -20.21 -36.16
CA LEU A 381 3.63 -21.36 -37.07
C LEU A 381 2.92 -21.08 -38.40
N ALA A 382 1.94 -20.17 -38.44
CA ALA A 382 1.27 -19.77 -39.67
C ALA A 382 2.24 -19.14 -40.70
N GLY A 383 3.37 -18.58 -40.27
CA GLY A 383 4.39 -18.04 -41.17
C GLY A 383 5.33 -19.09 -41.78
N GLY A 384 5.26 -20.36 -41.36
CA GLY A 384 5.86 -21.51 -42.05
C GLY A 384 7.39 -21.65 -42.05
N SER A 385 8.16 -20.67 -41.57
CA SER A 385 9.63 -20.72 -41.56
C SER A 385 10.20 -21.54 -40.39
N ASP A 386 11.43 -22.05 -40.54
CA ASP A 386 12.15 -22.71 -39.43
C ASP A 386 12.41 -21.77 -38.25
N ALA A 387 12.64 -20.49 -38.53
CA ALA A 387 12.78 -19.46 -37.49
C ALA A 387 11.50 -19.35 -36.66
N ASN A 388 10.33 -19.36 -37.31
CA ASN A 388 9.05 -19.30 -36.62
C ASN A 388 8.76 -20.58 -35.83
N ARG A 389 9.13 -21.75 -36.36
CA ARG A 389 9.03 -23.03 -35.64
C ARG A 389 9.83 -23.01 -34.35
N ARG A 390 11.09 -22.53 -34.40
CA ARG A 390 11.94 -22.36 -33.21
C ARG A 390 11.35 -21.34 -32.24
N ALA A 391 10.83 -20.23 -32.74
CA ALA A 391 10.19 -19.21 -31.91
C ALA A 391 8.91 -19.72 -31.22
N ALA A 392 8.18 -20.66 -31.83
CA ALA A 392 6.95 -21.22 -31.27
C ALA A 392 7.18 -22.23 -30.13
N LEU A 393 8.34 -22.89 -30.08
CA LEU A 393 8.63 -23.95 -29.10
C LEU A 393 8.47 -23.51 -27.63
N PRO A 394 9.08 -22.40 -27.16
CA PRO A 394 8.92 -21.97 -25.78
C PRO A 394 7.47 -21.74 -25.37
N PHE A 395 6.64 -21.24 -26.29
CA PHE A 395 5.23 -20.96 -26.02
C PHE A 395 4.37 -22.23 -25.99
N LEU A 396 4.64 -23.23 -26.86
CA LEU A 396 3.97 -24.52 -26.77
C LEU A 396 4.36 -25.29 -25.51
N MET A 397 5.62 -25.20 -25.09
CA MET A 397 6.08 -25.79 -23.83
C MET A 397 5.44 -25.10 -22.62
N SER A 398 5.39 -23.76 -22.61
CA SER A 398 4.67 -22.97 -21.60
C SER A 398 3.18 -23.35 -21.52
N ALA A 399 2.52 -23.51 -22.66
CA ALA A 399 1.12 -23.95 -22.70
C ALA A 399 0.96 -25.36 -22.09
N LEU A 400 1.87 -26.28 -22.42
CA LEU A 400 1.87 -27.65 -21.91
C LEU A 400 2.09 -27.71 -20.39
N GLU A 401 3.09 -26.99 -19.88
CA GLU A 401 3.41 -26.88 -18.45
C GLU A 401 2.26 -26.27 -17.64
N GLY A 402 1.54 -25.33 -18.23
CA GLY A 402 0.35 -24.73 -17.64
C GLY A 402 -0.91 -25.61 -17.66
N GLY A 403 -0.80 -26.85 -18.15
CA GLY A 403 -1.91 -27.81 -18.17
C GLY A 403 -2.80 -27.70 -19.41
N TYR A 404 -2.39 -26.97 -20.46
CA TYR A 404 -3.04 -27.01 -21.77
C TYR A 404 -2.58 -28.22 -22.58
N ASP A 405 -2.58 -29.40 -21.94
CA ASP A 405 -2.15 -30.67 -22.50
C ASP A 405 -3.24 -31.24 -23.43
N THR A 406 -3.38 -30.59 -24.58
CA THR A 406 -4.28 -31.02 -25.63
C THR A 406 -3.51 -31.80 -26.68
N PHE A 407 -4.17 -32.77 -27.31
CA PHE A 407 -3.68 -33.46 -28.51
C PHE A 407 -3.04 -32.50 -29.53
N ASP A 408 -3.61 -31.30 -29.71
CA ASP A 408 -3.13 -30.31 -30.67
C ASP A 408 -1.78 -29.69 -30.25
N VAL A 409 -1.54 -29.42 -28.96
CA VAL A 409 -0.22 -28.93 -28.50
C VAL A 409 0.85 -30.00 -28.69
N LEU A 410 0.59 -31.22 -28.24
CA LEU A 410 1.54 -32.33 -28.33
C LEU A 410 1.85 -32.72 -29.77
N SER A 411 0.84 -32.78 -30.64
CA SER A 411 1.04 -33.11 -32.06
C SER A 411 1.83 -32.01 -32.79
N ARG A 412 1.65 -30.73 -32.43
CA ARG A 412 2.46 -29.64 -32.97
C ARG A 412 3.90 -29.69 -32.49
N LEU A 413 4.13 -29.91 -31.19
CA LEU A 413 5.48 -30.10 -30.66
C LEU A 413 6.20 -31.24 -31.39
N ALA A 414 5.52 -32.38 -31.56
CA ALA A 414 6.06 -33.53 -32.30
C ALA A 414 6.49 -33.15 -33.73
N ARG A 415 5.62 -32.48 -34.48
CA ARG A 415 5.88 -32.06 -35.86
C ARG A 415 7.00 -31.01 -35.94
N ILE A 416 7.08 -30.09 -34.98
CA ILE A 416 8.13 -29.06 -34.95
C ILE A 416 9.50 -29.68 -34.66
N TYR A 417 9.59 -30.53 -33.64
CA TYR A 417 10.85 -31.20 -33.31
C TYR A 417 11.34 -32.08 -34.46
N ASP A 418 10.44 -32.80 -35.13
CA ASP A 418 10.80 -33.62 -36.29
C ASP A 418 11.34 -32.74 -37.45
N ALA A 419 10.63 -31.64 -37.76
CA ALA A 419 11.07 -30.68 -38.78
C ALA A 419 12.42 -30.02 -38.46
N LEU A 420 12.79 -29.94 -37.18
CA LEU A 420 14.07 -29.41 -36.72
C LEU A 420 15.16 -30.48 -36.55
N GLY A 421 14.87 -31.75 -36.86
CA GLY A 421 15.80 -32.89 -36.77
C GLY A 421 15.98 -33.48 -35.37
N ASP A 422 15.11 -33.13 -34.41
CA ASP A 422 15.13 -33.65 -33.04
C ASP A 422 14.14 -34.81 -32.89
N HIS A 423 14.51 -35.97 -33.45
CA HIS A 423 13.62 -37.13 -33.52
C HIS A 423 13.25 -37.72 -32.15
N ILE A 424 14.09 -37.56 -31.13
CA ILE A 424 13.82 -38.07 -29.77
C ILE A 424 12.66 -37.31 -29.13
N ASN A 425 12.74 -35.96 -29.12
CA ASN A 425 11.65 -35.14 -28.61
C ASN A 425 10.40 -35.26 -29.48
N ALA A 426 10.57 -35.34 -30.81
CA ALA A 426 9.46 -35.57 -31.72
C ALA A 426 8.67 -36.85 -31.37
N ALA A 427 9.37 -37.96 -31.17
CA ALA A 427 8.77 -39.25 -30.86
C ALA A 427 8.12 -39.27 -29.47
N THR A 428 8.74 -38.64 -28.48
CA THR A 428 8.21 -38.49 -27.11
C THR A 428 6.88 -37.72 -27.11
N HIS A 429 6.83 -36.58 -27.79
CA HIS A 429 5.60 -35.80 -27.90
C HIS A 429 4.55 -36.49 -28.78
N ALA A 430 4.94 -37.23 -29.83
CA ALA A 430 4.03 -38.00 -30.66
C ALA A 430 3.36 -39.14 -29.89
N HIS A 431 4.13 -39.86 -29.06
CA HIS A 431 3.62 -40.93 -28.20
C HIS A 431 2.56 -40.38 -27.22
N ARG A 432 2.89 -39.26 -26.54
CA ARG A 432 1.93 -38.57 -25.67
C ARG A 432 0.70 -38.08 -26.43
N ALA A 433 0.88 -37.53 -27.63
CA ALA A 433 -0.23 -37.07 -28.46
C ALA A 433 -1.19 -38.23 -28.78
N LEU A 434 -0.67 -39.40 -29.17
CA LEU A 434 -1.49 -40.58 -29.43
C LEU A 434 -2.28 -41.05 -28.20
N ALA A 435 -1.67 -41.00 -27.02
CA ALA A 435 -2.35 -41.33 -25.77
C ALA A 435 -3.49 -40.34 -25.44
N ALA A 436 -3.32 -39.08 -25.80
CA ALA A 436 -4.31 -38.01 -25.61
C ALA A 436 -5.28 -37.84 -26.81
N ALA A 437 -5.17 -38.68 -27.84
CA ALA A 437 -5.89 -38.49 -29.10
C ALA A 437 -7.41 -38.67 -28.95
N PRO A 438 -8.23 -37.80 -29.57
CA PRO A 438 -9.67 -38.00 -29.57
C PRO A 438 -10.05 -39.27 -30.33
N ALA A 439 -11.14 -39.93 -29.92
CA ALA A 439 -11.62 -41.16 -30.55
C ALA A 439 -11.86 -40.99 -32.07
N GLN A 440 -12.31 -39.80 -32.46
CA GLN A 440 -12.65 -39.41 -33.83
C GLN A 440 -11.45 -38.94 -34.68
N LEU A 441 -10.22 -39.06 -34.18
CA LEU A 441 -9.03 -38.64 -34.93
C LEU A 441 -8.93 -39.39 -36.27
N GLY A 442 -8.72 -38.64 -37.37
CA GLY A 442 -8.60 -39.19 -38.72
C GLY A 442 -7.43 -40.17 -38.84
N THR A 443 -7.57 -41.15 -39.73
CA THR A 443 -6.57 -42.20 -39.96
C THR A 443 -5.20 -41.62 -40.33
N HIS A 444 -5.17 -40.63 -41.23
CA HIS A 444 -3.91 -40.01 -41.70
C HIS A 444 -3.08 -39.36 -40.58
N GLU A 445 -3.73 -38.59 -39.69
CA GLU A 445 -3.03 -37.92 -38.59
C GLU A 445 -2.52 -38.93 -37.55
N ARG A 446 -3.34 -39.96 -37.28
CA ARG A 446 -2.95 -41.06 -36.40
C ARG A 446 -1.75 -41.84 -36.96
N ASP A 447 -1.74 -42.08 -38.26
CA ASP A 447 -0.64 -42.79 -38.93
C ASP A 447 0.65 -41.97 -38.93
N THR A 448 0.55 -40.66 -39.12
CA THR A 448 1.70 -39.74 -39.03
C THR A 448 2.31 -39.74 -37.63
N LEU A 449 1.49 -39.64 -36.58
CA LEU A 449 1.98 -39.67 -35.21
C LEU A 449 2.55 -41.05 -34.82
N ARG A 450 1.97 -42.16 -35.34
CA ARG A 450 2.53 -43.50 -35.15
C ARG A 450 3.90 -43.64 -35.81
N ALA A 451 4.06 -43.10 -37.02
CA ALA A 451 5.35 -43.10 -37.70
C ALA A 451 6.41 -42.33 -36.91
N LEU A 452 6.05 -41.18 -36.33
CA LEU A 452 6.96 -40.42 -35.45
C LEU A 452 7.25 -41.16 -34.14
N SER A 453 6.24 -41.77 -33.50
CA SER A 453 6.41 -42.48 -32.24
C SER A 453 7.29 -43.73 -32.36
N ALA A 454 7.32 -44.38 -33.53
CA ALA A 454 8.10 -45.61 -33.76
C ALA A 454 9.62 -45.41 -33.64
N TRP A 455 10.11 -44.16 -33.57
CA TRP A 455 11.51 -43.86 -33.26
C TRP A 455 11.90 -44.19 -31.83
N LEU A 456 10.97 -44.25 -30.87
CA LEU A 456 11.28 -44.67 -29.49
C LEU A 456 11.51 -46.19 -29.37
N ASP A 457 11.01 -46.96 -30.34
CA ASP A 457 11.08 -48.42 -30.34
C ASP A 457 12.33 -48.94 -31.09
N ARG A 458 13.13 -48.05 -31.68
CA ARG A 458 14.40 -48.34 -32.37
C ARG A 458 15.58 -47.91 -31.51
#